data_AF-A0A7X5IA33-F1
#
_entry.id   AF-A0A7X5IA33-F1
#
_cell.length_a   1.000
_cell.length_b   1.000
_cell.length_c   1.000
_cell.angle_alpha   90.00
_cell.angle_beta   90.00
_cell.angle_gamma   90.00
#
_symmetry.space_group_name_H-M   'P 1'
#
loop_
_entity.id
_entity.type
_entity.pdbx_description
1 polymer ?
#
loop_
_entity_poly.entity_id
_entity_poly.type
_entity_poly.pdbx_seq_one_letter_code
_entity_poly.pdbx_strand_id
1 'polypeptide(L)'
;MSYIFEDHPDDSLSRLFKNGYPETVRSEFIYAKSVSNVNEFVKKELRKTTDEIIFVFMDLVPNNINLVQVYKKLSKKSQKSNYRIIVFPLVCAEYYFICTLPKYTILDEEAANLCINRLPFDNSKIVQYNKKKSPNTFEQFCKLFLDRGVIDCIKRDSFNNSMYDFYFDENCKCKASLKDCMDLILQEKSKQFLEKYPCIPGNHIFGDKEEITIDLNDAWKIHRKLVDEFNHMSDRFKANSNMTNGYYEHIDYIK
;
A
#
# COMPACT_ATOMS: atom_id res chain seq x y z
N MET A 1 17.83 -12.78 -0.74
CA MET A 1 16.83 -12.01 0.04
C MET A 1 15.45 -12.40 -0.45
N SER A 2 14.39 -12.27 0.35
CA SER A 2 13.03 -12.58 -0.10
C SER A 2 12.08 -11.41 0.15
N TYR A 3 11.22 -11.12 -0.82
CA TYR A 3 10.23 -10.03 -0.75
C TYR A 3 8.83 -10.62 -0.77
N ILE A 4 8.14 -10.58 0.38
CA ILE A 4 6.80 -11.13 0.54
C ILE A 4 5.81 -9.97 0.60
N PHE A 5 4.88 -9.92 -0.35
CA PHE A 5 3.78 -8.97 -0.41
C PHE A 5 2.50 -9.66 0.04
N GLU A 6 1.69 -8.97 0.85
CA GLU A 6 0.41 -9.49 1.32
C GLU A 6 -0.63 -9.64 0.20
N ASP A 7 -0.62 -8.73 -0.77
CA ASP A 7 -1.60 -8.56 -1.83
C ASP A 7 -1.74 -9.75 -2.80
N HIS A 8 -2.75 -9.66 -3.67
CA HIS A 8 -2.86 -10.55 -4.83
C HIS A 8 -2.00 -10.01 -5.99
N PRO A 9 -1.26 -10.88 -6.72
CA PRO A 9 -0.43 -10.43 -7.85
C PRO A 9 -1.25 -9.87 -9.01
N ASP A 10 -2.52 -10.26 -9.11
CA ASP A 10 -3.42 -9.85 -10.19
C ASP A 10 -4.23 -8.60 -9.84
N ASP A 11 -4.09 -8.03 -8.64
CA ASP A 11 -4.73 -6.75 -8.31
C ASP A 11 -4.12 -5.60 -9.14
N SER A 12 -4.94 -4.65 -9.59
CA SER A 12 -4.50 -3.60 -10.51
C SER A 12 -3.34 -2.76 -9.95
N LEU A 13 -3.32 -2.48 -8.64
CA LEU A 13 -2.19 -1.79 -8.00
C LEU A 13 -0.94 -2.66 -7.87
N SER A 14 -1.09 -3.97 -7.66
CA SER A 14 0.03 -4.91 -7.72
C SER A 14 0.64 -5.00 -9.12
N ARG A 15 -0.19 -4.94 -10.17
CA ARG A 15 0.29 -4.87 -11.57
C ARG A 15 1.05 -3.56 -11.83
N LEU A 16 0.47 -2.42 -11.45
CA LEU A 16 1.12 -1.11 -11.57
C LEU A 16 2.46 -1.05 -10.82
N PHE A 17 2.51 -1.61 -9.60
CA PHE A 17 3.72 -1.73 -8.80
C PHE A 17 4.81 -2.54 -9.52
N LYS A 18 4.48 -3.76 -10.00
CA LYS A 18 5.40 -4.63 -10.74
C LYS A 18 5.94 -4.00 -12.01
N ASN A 19 5.13 -3.21 -12.72
CA ASN A 19 5.55 -2.53 -13.94
C ASN A 19 6.62 -1.47 -13.70
N GLY A 20 6.80 -1.02 -12.45
CA GLY A 20 7.92 -0.18 -12.05
C GLY A 20 9.22 -0.94 -11.80
N TYR A 21 9.26 -2.27 -11.93
CA TYR A 21 10.48 -3.05 -11.70
C TYR A 21 10.91 -3.79 -12.98
N PRO A 22 12.23 -3.93 -13.23
CA PRO A 22 12.71 -4.83 -14.29
C PRO A 22 12.32 -6.27 -13.98
N GLU A 23 12.22 -7.11 -15.02
CA GLU A 23 11.85 -8.53 -14.91
C GLU A 23 12.64 -9.25 -13.82
N THR A 24 13.96 -9.02 -13.81
CA THR A 24 14.91 -9.66 -12.89
C THR A 24 14.60 -9.41 -11.42
N VAL A 25 13.96 -8.28 -11.08
CA VAL A 25 13.58 -7.95 -9.71
C VAL A 25 12.15 -8.42 -9.42
N ARG A 26 11.20 -8.13 -10.32
CA ARG A 26 9.79 -8.51 -10.07
C ARG A 26 9.57 -10.02 -10.03
N SER A 27 10.43 -10.82 -10.66
CA SER A 27 10.40 -12.28 -10.58
C SER A 27 10.72 -12.83 -9.18
N GLU A 28 11.35 -12.02 -8.32
CA GLU A 28 11.68 -12.38 -6.94
C GLU A 28 10.54 -12.08 -5.94
N PHE A 29 9.47 -11.41 -6.38
CA PHE A 29 8.36 -11.04 -5.52
C PHE A 29 7.44 -12.24 -5.24
N ILE A 30 7.19 -12.48 -3.96
CA ILE A 30 6.33 -13.55 -3.46
C ILE A 30 5.03 -12.92 -2.98
N TYR A 31 3.94 -13.15 -3.69
CA TYR A 31 2.62 -12.68 -3.27
C TYR A 31 1.90 -13.74 -2.43
N ALA A 32 1.56 -13.37 -1.19
CA ALA A 32 0.86 -14.23 -0.24
C ALA A 32 -0.64 -14.35 -0.55
N LYS A 33 -1.20 -13.44 -1.36
CA LYS A 33 -2.62 -13.34 -1.76
C LYS A 33 -3.59 -12.93 -0.66
N SER A 34 -3.15 -12.98 0.59
CA SER A 34 -3.87 -12.47 1.75
C SER A 34 -2.98 -12.48 2.99
N VAL A 35 -3.33 -11.64 3.97
CA VAL A 35 -2.64 -11.57 5.27
C VAL A 35 -2.65 -12.89 6.04
N SER A 36 -3.67 -13.74 5.84
CA SER A 36 -3.76 -15.05 6.49
C SER A 36 -2.62 -15.99 6.08
N ASN A 37 -2.09 -15.82 4.87
CA ASN A 37 -1.09 -16.71 4.28
C ASN A 37 0.34 -16.22 4.53
N VAL A 38 0.54 -14.94 4.84
CA VAL A 38 1.87 -14.33 5.04
C VAL A 38 2.74 -15.13 6.00
N ASN A 39 2.17 -15.57 7.13
CA ASN A 39 2.90 -16.38 8.13
C ASN A 39 3.40 -17.72 7.58
N GLU A 40 2.66 -18.33 6.66
CA GLU A 40 3.04 -19.59 6.01
C GLU A 40 4.21 -19.38 5.07
N PHE A 41 4.14 -18.35 4.20
CA PHE A 41 5.21 -18.01 3.27
C PHE A 41 6.50 -17.65 4.01
N VAL A 42 6.42 -16.80 5.05
CA VAL A 42 7.58 -16.47 5.90
C VAL A 42 8.19 -17.74 6.52
N LYS A 43 7.36 -18.67 7.01
CA LYS A 43 7.84 -19.93 7.57
C LYS A 43 8.53 -20.82 6.52
N LYS A 44 8.03 -20.82 5.29
CA LYS A 44 8.62 -21.55 4.16
C LYS A 44 9.99 -20.96 3.81
N GLU A 45 10.10 -19.65 3.67
CA GLU A 45 11.37 -18.99 3.33
C GLU A 45 12.43 -19.14 4.43
N LEU A 46 12.05 -19.01 5.71
CA LEU A 46 12.96 -19.25 6.85
C LEU A 46 13.57 -20.67 6.87
N ARG A 47 12.90 -21.66 6.27
CA ARG A 47 13.38 -23.04 6.20
C ARG A 47 14.32 -23.30 5.03
N LYS A 48 14.27 -22.47 3.98
CA LYS A 48 15.11 -22.64 2.79
C LYS A 48 16.54 -22.20 3.05
N THR A 49 16.71 -21.13 3.83
CA THR A 49 18.02 -20.49 4.04
C THR A 49 18.21 -20.12 5.50
N THR A 50 19.45 -20.15 6.00
CA THR A 50 19.79 -19.77 7.38
C THR A 50 20.11 -18.28 7.53
N ASP A 51 20.51 -17.63 6.44
CA ASP A 51 21.16 -16.31 6.52
C ASP A 51 20.39 -15.21 5.78
N GLU A 52 19.44 -15.56 4.90
CA GLU A 52 18.74 -14.54 4.12
C GLU A 52 17.75 -13.73 4.95
N ILE A 53 17.70 -12.44 4.65
CA ILE A 53 16.71 -11.50 5.16
C ILE A 53 15.41 -11.62 4.34
N ILE A 54 14.30 -11.61 5.06
CA ILE A 54 12.93 -11.68 4.54
C ILE A 54 12.26 -10.34 4.82
N PHE A 55 11.92 -9.63 3.76
CA PHE A 55 11.14 -8.41 3.80
C PHE A 55 9.66 -8.77 3.61
N VAL A 56 8.81 -8.24 4.47
CA VAL A 56 7.36 -8.47 4.45
C VAL A 56 6.64 -7.15 4.33
N PHE A 57 5.95 -6.92 3.21
CA PHE A 57 5.13 -5.74 2.97
C PHE A 57 3.68 -6.12 3.26
N MET A 58 3.10 -5.51 4.28
CA MET A 58 1.73 -5.81 4.69
C MET A 58 0.95 -4.55 4.92
N ASP A 59 -0.28 -4.51 4.40
CA ASP A 59 -1.22 -3.47 4.73
C ASP A 59 -1.64 -3.62 6.20
N LEU A 60 -1.59 -2.51 6.92
CA LEU A 60 -1.83 -2.45 8.35
C LEU A 60 -2.60 -1.17 8.68
N VAL A 61 -3.92 -1.33 8.82
CA VAL A 61 -4.82 -0.26 9.24
C VAL A 61 -5.13 -0.36 10.74
N PRO A 62 -5.13 0.77 11.48
CA PRO A 62 -5.28 0.76 12.94
C PRO A 62 -6.57 0.13 13.47
N ASN A 63 -7.63 0.11 12.66
CA ASN A 63 -8.94 -0.40 13.06
C ASN A 63 -9.19 -1.86 12.66
N ASN A 64 -8.12 -2.63 12.39
CA ASN A 64 -8.20 -4.06 12.09
C ASN A 64 -7.25 -4.88 12.98
N ILE A 65 -7.78 -5.38 14.09
CA ILE A 65 -7.03 -6.13 15.11
C ILE A 65 -6.37 -7.40 14.55
N ASN A 66 -6.95 -8.03 13.52
CA ASN A 66 -6.38 -9.24 12.93
C ASN A 66 -5.04 -8.95 12.27
N LEU A 67 -4.91 -7.80 11.60
CA LEU A 67 -3.65 -7.38 10.98
C LEU A 67 -2.58 -7.10 12.05
N VAL A 68 -2.95 -6.41 13.13
CA VAL A 68 -2.07 -6.15 14.29
C VAL A 68 -1.57 -7.45 14.91
N GLN A 69 -2.44 -8.45 15.07
CA GLN A 69 -2.05 -9.76 15.59
C GLN A 69 -1.08 -10.50 14.65
N VAL A 70 -1.27 -10.38 13.33
CA VAL A 70 -0.33 -10.95 12.34
C VAL A 70 1.03 -10.27 12.45
N TYR A 71 1.07 -8.94 12.50
CA TYR A 71 2.30 -8.18 12.73
C TYR A 71 3.02 -8.62 14.01
N LYS A 72 2.30 -8.71 15.15
CA LYS A 72 2.88 -9.15 16.43
C LYS A 72 3.44 -10.58 16.37
N LYS A 73 2.79 -11.48 15.62
CA LYS A 73 3.31 -12.85 15.38
C LYS A 73 4.58 -12.83 14.54
N LEU A 74 4.64 -12.00 13.50
CA LEU A 74 5.83 -11.83 12.65
C LEU A 74 6.99 -11.18 13.42
N SER A 75 6.73 -10.18 14.25
CA SER A 75 7.72 -9.56 15.15
C SER A 75 8.37 -10.60 16.08
N LYS A 76 7.57 -11.42 16.75
CA LYS A 76 8.08 -12.53 17.59
C LYS A 76 8.90 -13.54 16.80
N LYS A 77 8.51 -13.83 15.55
CA LYS A 77 9.28 -14.72 14.66
C LYS A 77 10.61 -14.08 14.28
N SER A 78 10.61 -12.77 13.98
CA SER A 78 11.81 -12.00 13.66
C SER A 78 12.84 -12.14 14.77
N GLN A 79 12.46 -11.84 16.01
CA GLN A 79 13.31 -11.95 17.20
C GLN A 79 13.89 -13.37 17.36
N LYS A 80 13.06 -14.42 17.19
CA LYS A 80 13.50 -15.82 17.26
C LYS A 80 14.43 -16.24 16.12
N SER A 81 14.39 -15.52 15.01
CA SER A 81 15.23 -15.76 13.83
C SER A 81 16.44 -14.83 13.77
N ASN A 82 16.88 -14.26 14.89
CA ASN A 82 17.96 -13.27 14.94
C ASN A 82 17.71 -12.06 14.01
N TYR A 83 16.47 -11.54 14.04
CA TYR A 83 16.04 -10.37 13.27
C TYR A 83 16.11 -10.52 11.74
N ARG A 84 15.97 -11.74 11.23
CA ARG A 84 15.93 -12.00 9.77
C ARG A 84 14.65 -11.54 9.07
N ILE A 85 13.61 -11.18 9.81
CA ILE A 85 12.32 -10.77 9.24
C ILE A 85 12.10 -9.28 9.50
N ILE A 86 11.97 -8.50 8.44
CA ILE A 86 11.68 -7.07 8.53
C ILE A 86 10.30 -6.86 7.95
N VAL A 87 9.37 -6.39 8.79
CA VAL A 87 7.99 -6.13 8.38
C VAL A 87 7.83 -4.64 8.11
N PHE A 88 7.31 -4.28 6.95
CA PHE A 88 6.91 -2.92 6.60
C PHE A 88 5.40 -2.80 6.79
N PRO A 89 4.94 -2.16 7.89
CA PRO A 89 3.52 -1.91 8.11
C PRO A 89 3.06 -0.74 7.23
N LEU A 90 2.51 -1.08 6.07
CA LEU A 90 2.04 -0.13 5.08
C LEU A 90 0.63 0.36 5.45
N VAL A 91 0.27 1.59 5.06
CA VAL A 91 -1.10 2.08 5.32
C VAL A 91 -2.11 1.31 4.46
N CYS A 92 -1.97 1.42 3.13
CA CYS A 92 -2.53 0.54 2.12
C CYS A 92 -1.99 0.94 0.74
N ALA A 93 -2.04 0.03 -0.24
CA ALA A 93 -1.64 0.35 -1.61
C ALA A 93 -2.45 1.53 -2.20
N GLU A 94 -3.75 1.60 -1.95
CA GLU A 94 -4.60 2.69 -2.44
C GLU A 94 -4.16 4.06 -1.91
N TYR A 95 -3.79 4.17 -0.64
CA TYR A 95 -3.31 5.43 -0.05
C TYR A 95 -2.07 5.95 -0.78
N TYR A 96 -1.07 5.09 -0.99
CA TYR A 96 0.16 5.49 -1.67
C TYR A 96 -0.11 5.88 -3.12
N PHE A 97 -1.04 5.19 -3.79
CA PHE A 97 -1.44 5.53 -5.15
C PHE A 97 -2.16 6.90 -5.20
N ILE A 98 -3.11 7.15 -4.29
CA ILE A 98 -3.80 8.44 -4.17
C ILE A 98 -2.80 9.60 -3.99
N CYS A 99 -1.74 9.39 -3.20
CA CYS A 99 -0.68 10.38 -2.98
C CYS A 99 0.12 10.76 -4.25
N THR A 100 -0.06 10.02 -5.35
CA THR A 100 0.63 10.26 -6.63
C THR A 100 -0.26 10.98 -7.64
N LEU A 101 -1.57 11.04 -7.38
CA LEU A 101 -2.53 11.54 -8.34
C LEU A 101 -2.35 13.04 -8.58
N PRO A 102 -2.27 13.49 -9.84
CA PRO A 102 -2.27 14.91 -10.15
C PRO A 102 -3.58 15.58 -9.71
N LYS A 103 -3.52 16.85 -9.31
CA LYS A 103 -4.70 17.56 -8.81
C LYS A 103 -5.88 17.56 -9.80
N TYR A 104 -5.61 17.68 -11.10
CA TYR A 104 -6.65 17.72 -12.13
C TYR A 104 -7.44 16.40 -12.27
N THR A 105 -6.96 15.30 -11.69
CA THR A 105 -7.65 14.00 -11.72
C THR A 105 -8.59 13.80 -10.55
N ILE A 106 -8.60 14.71 -9.57
CA ILE A 106 -9.39 14.65 -8.34
C ILE A 106 -10.71 15.40 -8.55
N LEU A 107 -11.83 14.70 -8.35
CA LEU A 107 -13.19 15.25 -8.44
C LEU A 107 -13.76 15.61 -7.06
N ASP A 108 -13.30 14.94 -6.00
CA ASP A 108 -13.71 15.19 -4.62
C ASP A 108 -12.48 15.60 -3.79
N GLU A 109 -12.19 16.90 -3.76
CA GLU A 109 -11.04 17.44 -3.02
C GLU A 109 -11.14 17.21 -1.51
N GLU A 110 -12.36 17.17 -0.95
CA GLU A 110 -12.60 16.92 0.46
C GLU A 110 -12.17 15.48 0.80
N ALA A 111 -12.70 14.49 0.07
CA ALA A 111 -12.35 13.09 0.27
C ALA A 111 -10.86 12.80 -0.01
N ALA A 112 -10.27 13.47 -1.02
CA ALA A 112 -8.85 13.37 -1.30
C ALA A 112 -8.01 13.89 -0.13
N ASN A 113 -8.38 15.04 0.46
CA ASN A 113 -7.70 15.58 1.64
C ASN A 113 -7.78 14.63 2.84
N LEU A 114 -8.91 13.94 3.03
CA LEU A 114 -9.04 12.93 4.08
C LEU A 114 -8.13 11.72 3.84
N CYS A 115 -8.00 11.27 2.59
CA CYS A 115 -7.07 10.18 2.22
C CYS A 115 -5.60 10.61 2.43
N ILE A 116 -5.17 11.70 1.80
CA ILE A 116 -3.77 12.15 1.80
C ILE A 116 -3.28 12.43 3.23
N ASN A 117 -4.13 13.06 4.05
CA ASN A 117 -3.76 13.39 5.42
C ASN A 117 -4.08 12.28 6.42
N ARG A 118 -4.62 11.13 6.01
CA ARG A 118 -4.99 10.02 6.90
C ARG A 118 -5.92 10.48 8.03
N LEU A 119 -7.02 11.12 7.65
CA LEU A 119 -7.99 11.69 8.58
C LEU A 119 -9.22 10.78 8.72
N PRO A 120 -9.96 10.88 9.84
CA PRO A 120 -11.26 10.22 10.00
C PRO A 120 -12.22 10.57 8.87
N PHE A 121 -12.93 9.58 8.35
CA PHE A 121 -13.70 9.70 7.10
C PHE A 121 -15.19 9.38 7.23
N ASP A 122 -15.64 8.91 8.39
CA ASP A 122 -17.01 8.39 8.61
C ASP A 122 -18.10 9.41 8.23
N ASN A 123 -17.82 10.70 8.43
CA ASN A 123 -18.75 11.81 8.17
C ASN A 123 -18.58 12.47 6.79
N SER A 124 -17.69 11.95 5.94
CA SER A 124 -17.45 12.54 4.62
C SER A 124 -18.67 12.37 3.71
N LYS A 125 -18.90 13.35 2.81
CA LYS A 125 -20.03 13.31 1.85
C LYS A 125 -20.02 12.05 1.00
N ILE A 126 -18.85 11.65 0.49
CA ILE A 126 -18.69 10.46 -0.36
C ILE A 126 -19.15 9.18 0.35
N VAL A 127 -18.98 9.09 1.67
CA VAL A 127 -19.46 7.99 2.51
C VAL A 127 -20.98 8.09 2.71
N GLN A 128 -21.50 9.27 3.06
CA GLN A 128 -22.94 9.49 3.26
C GLN A 128 -23.77 9.18 2.01
N TYR A 129 -23.27 9.54 0.82
CA TYR A 129 -23.93 9.26 -0.46
C TYR A 129 -23.66 7.85 -0.99
N ASN A 130 -22.90 7.02 -0.25
CA ASN A 130 -22.66 5.63 -0.65
C ASN A 130 -23.82 4.70 -0.27
N LYS A 131 -24.75 4.51 -1.21
CA LYS A 131 -25.92 3.62 -1.07
C LYS A 131 -25.60 2.11 -0.92
N LYS A 132 -24.34 1.70 -1.09
CA LYS A 132 -23.91 0.29 -0.93
C LYS A 132 -23.61 0.01 0.55
N LYS A 133 -22.34 -0.28 0.87
CA LYS A 133 -21.83 -0.55 2.21
C LYS A 133 -20.84 0.55 2.57
N SER A 134 -21.04 1.20 3.72
CA SER A 134 -20.08 2.19 4.22
C SER A 134 -18.71 1.53 4.47
N PRO A 135 -17.61 2.23 4.14
CA PRO A 135 -16.29 1.72 4.44
C PRO A 135 -16.12 1.61 5.96
N ASN A 136 -15.65 0.45 6.42
CA ASN A 136 -15.38 0.17 7.83
C ASN A 136 -13.90 0.33 8.17
N THR A 137 -13.01 0.40 7.17
CA THR A 137 -11.56 0.59 7.32
C THR A 137 -11.08 1.74 6.46
N PHE A 138 -9.94 2.32 6.82
CA PHE A 138 -9.31 3.39 6.03
C PHE A 138 -8.99 2.94 4.61
N GLU A 139 -8.49 1.73 4.44
CA GLU A 139 -8.29 1.08 3.14
C GLU A 139 -9.60 1.03 2.33
N GLN A 140 -10.72 0.60 2.93
CA GLN A 140 -12.02 0.60 2.25
C GLN A 140 -12.49 2.01 1.85
N PHE A 141 -12.13 3.02 2.63
CA PHE A 141 -12.40 4.42 2.29
C PHE A 141 -11.54 4.89 1.11
N CYS A 142 -10.23 4.59 1.10
CA CYS A 142 -9.36 4.89 -0.05
C CYS A 142 -9.86 4.20 -1.33
N LYS A 143 -10.32 2.94 -1.23
CA LYS A 143 -10.96 2.20 -2.32
C LYS A 143 -12.21 2.92 -2.83
N LEU A 144 -13.10 3.34 -1.92
CA LEU A 144 -14.30 4.11 -2.27
C LEU A 144 -13.97 5.45 -2.96
N PHE A 145 -12.92 6.14 -2.49
CA PHE A 145 -12.44 7.36 -3.14
C PHE A 145 -11.96 7.07 -4.56
N LEU A 146 -11.17 6.03 -4.79
CA LEU A 146 -10.74 5.66 -6.14
C LEU A 146 -11.91 5.26 -7.03
N ASP A 147 -13.00 4.72 -6.50
CA ASP A 147 -14.17 4.36 -7.31
C ASP A 147 -15.01 5.58 -7.75
N ARG A 148 -14.90 6.72 -7.06
CA ARG A 148 -15.88 7.82 -7.18
C ARG A 148 -15.32 9.24 -7.19
N GLY A 149 -14.26 9.49 -6.44
CA GLY A 149 -13.64 10.79 -6.22
C GLY A 149 -12.59 11.18 -7.25
N VAL A 150 -12.43 10.39 -8.33
CA VAL A 150 -11.44 10.59 -9.39
C VAL A 150 -12.08 10.50 -10.78
N ILE A 151 -11.39 11.00 -11.80
CA ILE A 151 -11.79 10.88 -13.20
C ILE A 151 -11.94 9.41 -13.63
N ASP A 152 -12.78 9.17 -14.64
CA ASP A 152 -13.17 7.80 -15.01
C ASP A 152 -12.00 6.88 -15.33
N CYS A 153 -10.92 7.35 -15.96
CA CYS A 153 -9.80 6.47 -16.30
C CYS A 153 -9.11 5.88 -15.06
N ILE A 154 -9.16 6.54 -13.90
CA ILE A 154 -8.48 6.09 -12.67
C ILE A 154 -9.36 5.15 -11.84
N LYS A 155 -10.67 5.12 -12.13
CA LYS A 155 -11.63 4.37 -11.31
C LYS A 155 -11.30 2.88 -11.29
N ARG A 156 -11.32 2.31 -10.10
CA ARG A 156 -10.99 0.90 -9.87
C ARG A 156 -12.16 -0.05 -10.18
N ASP A 157 -13.41 0.43 -10.08
CA ASP A 157 -14.61 -0.37 -10.28
C ASP A 157 -15.64 0.34 -11.19
N SER A 158 -15.80 -0.13 -12.43
CA SER A 158 -17.03 0.11 -13.19
C SER A 158 -17.40 -1.11 -14.03
N PHE A 159 -18.70 -1.41 -14.07
CA PHE A 159 -19.34 -2.57 -14.72
C PHE A 159 -19.06 -2.73 -16.23
N ASN A 160 -18.22 -1.90 -16.84
CA ASN A 160 -17.73 -2.04 -18.22
C ASN A 160 -16.22 -2.36 -18.21
N ASN A 161 -15.95 -3.61 -17.88
CA ASN A 161 -14.67 -4.18 -17.43
C ASN A 161 -13.65 -4.44 -18.56
N SER A 162 -13.44 -3.45 -19.43
CA SER A 162 -12.32 -3.48 -20.40
C SER A 162 -11.65 -2.14 -20.58
N MET A 163 -12.36 -1.01 -20.39
CA MET A 163 -11.82 0.32 -20.72
C MET A 163 -11.02 0.99 -19.59
N TYR A 164 -11.13 0.49 -18.34
CA TYR A 164 -10.64 1.16 -17.12
C TYR A 164 -9.47 0.45 -16.42
N ASP A 165 -9.34 -0.88 -16.57
CA ASP A 165 -8.12 -1.62 -16.18
C ASP A 165 -6.88 -1.09 -16.94
N PHE A 166 -7.09 -0.48 -18.11
CA PHE A 166 -6.05 0.17 -18.90
C PHE A 166 -5.31 1.31 -18.19
N TYR A 167 -5.82 1.93 -17.12
CA TYR A 167 -4.97 2.92 -16.42
C TYR A 167 -3.78 2.26 -15.71
N PHE A 168 -3.98 1.05 -15.21
CA PHE A 168 -2.95 0.34 -14.46
C PHE A 168 -2.00 -0.45 -15.39
N ASP A 169 -2.41 -0.65 -16.64
CA ASP A 169 -1.71 -1.47 -17.63
C ASP A 169 -1.43 -0.77 -18.98
N GLU A 170 -1.93 0.46 -19.20
CA GLU A 170 -1.77 1.29 -20.40
C GLU A 170 -1.70 2.80 -20.06
N ASN A 171 -1.59 3.67 -21.09
CA ASN A 171 -1.56 5.12 -20.93
C ASN A 171 -2.98 5.67 -20.73
N CYS A 172 -3.19 6.55 -19.72
CA CYS A 172 -4.45 7.31 -19.66
C CYS A 172 -4.31 8.57 -20.49
N LYS A 173 -5.03 8.61 -21.61
CA LYS A 173 -5.06 9.78 -22.50
C LYS A 173 -5.90 10.88 -21.89
N CYS A 174 -5.35 12.07 -21.89
CA CYS A 174 -6.07 13.26 -21.49
C CYS A 174 -7.23 13.56 -22.47
N LYS A 175 -8.44 13.77 -21.94
CA LYS A 175 -9.52 14.40 -22.72
C LYS A 175 -9.33 15.91 -22.66
N ALA A 176 -9.11 16.54 -23.81
CA ALA A 176 -8.74 17.96 -23.98
C ALA A 176 -9.65 19.01 -23.27
N SER A 177 -10.78 18.59 -22.70
CA SER A 177 -11.68 19.42 -21.90
C SER A 177 -11.18 19.73 -20.48
N LEU A 178 -10.15 19.06 -19.99
CA LEU A 178 -9.57 19.30 -18.66
C LEU A 178 -8.39 20.27 -18.76
N LYS A 179 -8.43 21.38 -18.00
CA LYS A 179 -7.36 22.36 -17.92
C LYS A 179 -6.12 21.72 -17.27
N ASP A 180 -4.93 21.94 -17.85
CA ASP A 180 -3.64 21.43 -17.37
C ASP A 180 -3.51 19.89 -17.35
N CYS A 181 -4.34 19.20 -18.13
CA CYS A 181 -4.35 17.75 -18.20
C CYS A 181 -3.28 17.23 -19.17
N MET A 182 -2.59 16.16 -18.77
CA MET A 182 -1.50 15.53 -19.51
C MET A 182 -1.78 14.03 -19.64
N ASP A 183 -1.25 13.42 -20.70
CA ASP A 183 -1.27 11.96 -20.81
C ASP A 183 -0.44 11.36 -19.67
N LEU A 184 -1.01 10.36 -18.99
CA LEU A 184 -0.33 9.67 -17.91
C LEU A 184 0.25 8.36 -18.42
N ILE A 185 1.56 8.37 -18.69
CA ILE A 185 2.31 7.23 -19.24
C ILE A 185 2.48 6.15 -18.17
N LEU A 186 2.29 4.88 -18.54
CA LEU A 186 2.36 3.75 -17.60
C LEU A 186 3.64 3.74 -16.75
N GLN A 187 4.79 3.83 -17.41
CA GLN A 187 6.08 3.76 -16.73
C GLN A 187 6.29 4.93 -15.75
N GLU A 188 5.82 6.13 -16.11
CA GLU A 188 5.92 7.31 -15.23
C GLU A 188 5.00 7.19 -14.01
N LYS A 189 3.77 6.71 -14.21
CA LYS A 189 2.83 6.41 -13.12
C LYS A 189 3.38 5.35 -12.18
N SER A 190 3.92 4.25 -12.72
CA SER A 190 4.56 3.20 -11.93
C SER A 190 5.74 3.76 -11.12
N LYS A 191 6.61 4.55 -11.76
CA LYS A 191 7.75 5.17 -11.06
C LYS A 191 7.28 6.09 -9.94
N GLN A 192 6.34 7.00 -10.20
CA GLN A 192 5.78 7.89 -9.17
C GLN A 192 5.15 7.12 -8.02
N PHE A 193 4.44 6.03 -8.32
CA PHE A 193 3.88 5.15 -7.31
C PHE A 193 4.96 4.54 -6.41
N LEU A 194 6.03 4.02 -7.02
CA LEU A 194 7.16 3.49 -6.26
C LEU A 194 7.96 4.57 -5.49
N GLU A 195 7.93 5.84 -5.89
CA GLU A 195 8.54 6.94 -5.11
C GLU A 195 7.78 7.19 -3.80
N LYS A 196 6.49 6.86 -3.76
CA LYS A 196 5.63 7.02 -2.59
C LYS A 196 5.51 5.73 -1.77
N TYR A 197 5.54 4.57 -2.42
CA TYR A 197 5.41 3.27 -1.78
C TYR A 197 6.73 2.91 -1.07
N PRO A 198 6.74 2.69 0.26
CA PRO A 198 7.98 2.49 1.02
C PRO A 198 8.42 1.02 0.90
N CYS A 199 8.84 0.64 -0.30
CA CYS A 199 9.34 -0.69 -0.64
C CYS A 199 10.87 -0.75 -0.72
N ILE A 200 11.38 -1.96 -0.56
CA ILE A 200 12.78 -2.31 -0.75
C ILE A 200 12.83 -3.55 -1.65
N PRO A 201 13.69 -3.56 -2.69
CA PRO A 201 14.55 -2.46 -3.13
C PRO A 201 13.71 -1.29 -3.70
N GLY A 202 14.10 -0.07 -3.38
CA GLY A 202 13.38 1.15 -3.81
C GLY A 202 13.70 1.56 -5.26
N ASN A 203 13.24 2.75 -5.65
CA ASN A 203 13.39 3.30 -7.01
C ASN A 203 14.82 3.56 -7.51
N HIS A 204 15.85 3.31 -6.71
CA HIS A 204 17.24 3.44 -7.16
C HIS A 204 17.63 2.37 -8.20
N ILE A 205 16.79 1.35 -8.43
CA ILE A 205 17.03 0.29 -9.43
C ILE A 205 16.93 0.79 -10.89
N PHE A 206 16.39 1.98 -11.14
CA PHE A 206 16.27 2.52 -12.50
C PHE A 206 17.59 3.06 -13.09
N GLY A 207 18.72 2.93 -12.40
CA GLY A 207 20.05 3.28 -12.89
C GLY A 207 20.86 2.02 -13.22
N ASP A 208 21.57 2.04 -14.35
CA ASP A 208 22.36 0.95 -14.89
C ASP A 208 23.23 0.22 -13.83
N LYS A 209 22.99 -1.09 -13.70
CA LYS A 209 23.94 -2.13 -13.30
C LYS A 209 24.94 -1.79 -12.18
N GLU A 210 24.47 -1.70 -10.95
CA GLU A 210 25.23 -2.22 -9.80
C GLU A 210 24.25 -2.95 -8.89
N GLU A 211 24.64 -4.12 -8.37
CA GLU A 211 23.90 -4.79 -7.30
C GLU A 211 23.72 -3.77 -6.16
N ILE A 212 22.51 -3.21 -6.03
CA ILE A 212 22.21 -2.32 -4.91
C ILE A 212 22.14 -3.23 -3.69
N THR A 213 23.25 -3.36 -2.98
CA THR A 213 23.28 -3.93 -1.64
C THR A 213 22.39 -3.07 -0.76
N ILE A 214 21.21 -3.61 -0.42
CA ILE A 214 20.29 -3.00 0.52
C ILE A 214 21.00 -2.88 1.87
N ASP A 215 21.21 -1.65 2.36
CA ASP A 215 21.65 -1.43 3.73
C ASP A 215 20.51 -1.83 4.68
N LEU A 216 20.75 -2.87 5.48
CA LEU A 216 19.79 -3.34 6.46
C LEU A 216 19.48 -2.28 7.53
N ASN A 217 20.41 -1.36 7.80
CA ASN A 217 20.14 -0.27 8.72
C ASN A 217 19.09 0.69 8.17
N ASP A 218 19.10 0.95 6.86
CA ASP A 218 18.09 1.76 6.21
C ASP A 218 16.74 1.04 6.17
N ALA A 219 16.73 -0.27 5.93
CA ALA A 219 15.51 -1.07 6.06
C ALA A 219 14.89 -0.98 7.47
N TRP A 220 15.71 -1.04 8.52
CA TRP A 220 15.26 -0.87 9.90
C TRP A 220 14.80 0.55 10.21
N LYS A 221 15.42 1.59 9.63
CA LYS A 221 14.95 2.98 9.77
C LYS A 221 13.57 3.16 9.12
N ILE A 222 13.37 2.62 7.92
CA ILE A 222 12.07 2.66 7.24
C ILE A 222 11.02 1.92 8.07
N HIS A 223 11.34 0.73 8.57
CA HIS A 223 10.47 -0.01 9.48
C HIS A 223 10.01 0.84 10.67
N ARG A 224 10.93 1.44 11.43
CA ARG A 224 10.59 2.26 12.60
C ARG A 224 9.73 3.47 12.23
N LYS A 225 10.07 4.16 11.14
CA LYS A 225 9.27 5.27 10.63
C LYS A 225 7.83 4.84 10.32
N LEU A 226 7.64 3.70 9.67
CA LEU A 226 6.30 3.20 9.34
C LEU A 226 5.52 2.79 10.59
N VAL A 227 6.20 2.23 11.61
CA VAL A 227 5.58 1.96 12.92
C VAL A 227 5.12 3.26 13.59
N ASP A 228 5.94 4.31 13.58
CA ASP A 228 5.57 5.63 14.12
C ASP A 228 4.36 6.22 13.40
N GLU A 229 4.36 6.15 12.07
CA GLU A 229 3.25 6.61 11.25
C GLU A 229 1.96 5.84 11.53
N PHE A 230 2.05 4.52 11.69
CA PHE A 230 0.91 3.68 12.08
C PHE A 230 0.39 4.06 13.47
N ASN A 231 1.28 4.20 14.46
CA ASN A 231 0.89 4.55 15.83
C ASN A 231 0.27 5.95 15.90
N HIS A 232 0.80 6.91 15.16
CA HIS A 232 0.22 8.25 15.05
C HIS A 232 -1.17 8.23 14.38
N MET A 233 -1.35 7.42 13.33
CA MET A 233 -2.66 7.22 12.71
C MET A 233 -3.63 6.57 13.70
N SER A 234 -3.18 5.56 14.47
CA SER A 234 -3.97 4.92 15.51
C SER A 234 -4.46 5.92 16.56
N ASP A 235 -3.58 6.78 17.08
CA ASP A 235 -3.93 7.81 18.06
C ASP A 235 -4.97 8.80 17.51
N ARG A 236 -4.78 9.23 16.27
CA ARG A 236 -5.69 10.17 15.63
C ARG A 236 -7.09 9.58 15.44
N PHE A 237 -7.17 8.33 14.98
CA PHE A 237 -8.46 7.67 14.80
C PHE A 237 -9.14 7.41 16.14
N LYS A 238 -8.38 6.98 17.16
CA LYS A 238 -8.89 6.81 18.52
C LYS A 238 -9.46 8.09 19.12
N ALA A 239 -8.80 9.24 18.90
CA ALA A 239 -9.23 10.53 19.43
C ALA A 239 -10.52 11.07 18.77
N ASN A 240 -10.79 10.68 17.53
CA ASN A 240 -11.89 11.22 16.73
C ASN A 240 -13.03 10.22 16.48
N SER A 241 -12.88 8.96 16.90
CA SER A 241 -13.90 7.96 16.64
C SER A 241 -15.05 8.08 17.63
N ASN A 242 -16.25 8.33 17.10
CA ASN A 242 -17.52 7.97 17.78
C ASN A 242 -17.75 6.44 17.79
N MET A 243 -16.83 5.66 17.20
CA MET A 243 -16.92 4.20 17.14
C MET A 243 -16.82 3.62 18.55
N THR A 244 -17.96 3.16 19.04
CA THR A 244 -18.16 2.57 20.37
C THR A 244 -17.38 1.27 20.61
N ASN A 245 -16.63 0.74 19.62
CA ASN A 245 -15.94 -0.56 19.66
C ASN A 245 -14.62 -0.62 18.85
N GLY A 246 -14.00 0.51 18.51
CA GLY A 246 -12.75 0.50 17.75
C GLY A 246 -11.55 0.07 18.63
N TYR A 247 -11.01 -1.13 18.40
CA TYR A 247 -9.73 -1.55 19.00
C TYR A 247 -8.58 -0.89 18.25
N TYR A 248 -8.15 0.28 18.72
CA TYR A 248 -6.97 0.99 18.23
C TYR A 248 -5.77 0.61 19.10
N GLU A 249 -4.94 -0.29 18.58
CA GLU A 249 -3.71 -0.73 19.25
C GLU A 249 -2.48 -0.13 18.59
N HIS A 250 -1.49 0.22 19.40
CA HIS A 250 -0.14 0.46 18.91
C HIS A 250 0.56 -0.85 18.59
N ILE A 251 1.57 -0.73 17.74
CA ILE A 251 2.56 -1.78 17.48
C ILE A 251 3.95 -1.29 17.93
N ASP A 252 4.76 -2.24 18.38
CA ASP A 252 6.13 -1.97 18.78
C ASP A 252 7.09 -2.11 17.59
N TYR A 253 8.22 -1.42 17.67
CA TYR A 253 9.36 -1.72 16.80
C TYR A 253 9.79 -3.18 16.99
N ILE A 254 10.18 -3.82 15.89
CA ILE A 254 10.76 -5.16 15.94
C ILE A 254 12.19 -5.10 16.49
N LYS A 255 12.97 -4.09 16.06
CA LYS A 255 14.38 -3.88 16.41
C LYS A 255 14.73 -2.40 16.62
#